data_AF-F2AWZ5-F1
#
_entry.id   AF-F2AWZ5-F1
#
_cell.length_a   1.000
_cell.length_b   1.000
_cell.length_c   1.000
_cell.angle_alpha   90.00
_cell.angle_beta   90.00
_cell.angle_gamma   90.00
#
_symmetry.space_group_name_H-M   'P 1'
#
loop_
_entity.id
_entity.type
_entity.pdbx_description
1 polymer ?
#
loop_
_entity_poly.entity_id
_entity_poly.type
_entity_poly.pdbx_seq_one_letter_code
_entity_poly.pdbx_strand_id
1 'polypeptide(L)'
;MMLDVESLSDSRLATGIELLCDGGGFRMNRVEFTLSNDILSCAAVSEWQPENLTDDRALAEINRAQYTHTRLAEQSADYLTAIAAAEIRYSVIYNYGMGSVELCHLDNGNLIRPVV
;
A
#
# COMPACT_ATOMS: atom_id res chain seq x y z
N MET A 1 -10.54 0.98 -10.86
CA MET A 1 -9.91 2.31 -11.03
C MET A 1 -9.55 2.79 -9.64
N MET A 2 -8.30 3.18 -9.41
CA MET A 2 -7.82 3.61 -8.09
C MET A 2 -7.80 5.14 -8.03
N LEU A 3 -8.18 5.72 -6.90
CA LEU A 3 -8.09 7.16 -6.70
C LEU A 3 -6.65 7.54 -6.32
N ASP A 4 -5.99 8.37 -7.12
CA ASP A 4 -4.69 8.94 -6.72
C ASP A 4 -4.91 10.17 -5.83
N VAL A 5 -4.26 10.17 -4.66
CA VAL A 5 -4.25 11.22 -3.63
C VAL A 5 -2.83 11.75 -3.54
N GLU A 6 -2.64 13.06 -3.70
CA GLU A 6 -1.30 13.66 -3.80
C GLU A 6 -0.67 13.94 -2.43
N SER A 7 -1.49 14.20 -1.41
CA SER A 7 -1.01 14.56 -0.07
C SER A 7 -2.08 14.37 0.99
N LEU A 8 -1.70 14.50 2.27
CA LEU A 8 -2.64 14.43 3.39
C LEU A 8 -3.64 15.60 3.44
N SER A 9 -3.32 16.73 2.81
CA SER A 9 -4.21 17.89 2.68
C SER A 9 -5.06 17.87 1.40
N ASP A 10 -4.91 16.84 0.57
CA ASP A 10 -5.68 16.68 -0.65
C ASP A 10 -7.16 16.45 -0.30
N SER A 11 -8.05 17.21 -0.92
CA SER A 11 -9.49 17.09 -0.70
C SER A 11 -10.05 15.71 -1.09
N ARG A 12 -9.32 14.97 -1.94
CA ARG A 12 -9.65 13.60 -2.35
C ARG A 12 -9.38 12.56 -1.27
N LEU A 13 -8.64 12.89 -0.20
CA LEU A 13 -8.30 11.92 0.84
C LEU A 13 -9.56 11.33 1.50
N ALA A 14 -10.56 12.18 1.81
CA ALA A 14 -11.81 11.71 2.41
C ALA A 14 -12.52 10.69 1.50
N THR A 15 -12.66 10.98 0.21
CA THR A 15 -13.22 10.04 -0.77
C THR A 15 -12.37 8.77 -0.91
N GLY A 16 -11.04 8.87 -0.81
CA GLY A 16 -10.15 7.72 -0.82
C GLY A 16 -10.40 6.78 0.36
N ILE A 17 -10.61 7.34 1.56
CA ILE A 17 -10.93 6.59 2.77
C ILE A 17 -12.33 5.96 2.68
N GLU A 18 -13.32 6.68 2.17
CA GLU A 18 -14.66 6.13 1.90
C GLU A 18 -14.58 4.94 0.94
N LEU A 19 -13.85 5.08 -0.17
CA LEU A 19 -13.63 4.00 -1.12
C LEU A 19 -12.91 2.81 -0.49
N LEU A 20 -11.96 3.04 0.42
CA LEU A 20 -11.28 1.97 1.16
C LEU A 20 -12.28 1.13 1.97
N CYS A 21 -13.22 1.79 2.68
CA CYS A 21 -14.27 1.12 3.45
C CYS A 21 -15.24 0.33 2.57
N ASP A 22 -15.50 0.81 1.35
CA ASP A 22 -16.41 0.15 0.39
C ASP A 22 -15.75 -1.01 -0.40
N GLY A 23 -14.56 -1.44 0.02
CA GLY A 23 -13.79 -2.52 -0.63
C GLY A 23 -13.03 -2.07 -1.88
N GLY A 24 -12.97 -0.78 -2.13
CA GLY A 24 -12.10 -0.15 -3.12
C GLY A 24 -10.71 0.14 -2.56
N GLY A 25 -10.12 1.23 -3.04
CA GLY A 25 -8.79 1.64 -2.59
C GLY A 25 -8.34 2.95 -3.23
N PHE A 26 -7.25 3.47 -2.69
CA PHE A 26 -6.62 4.71 -3.16
C PHE A 26 -5.10 4.55 -3.15
N ARG A 27 -4.41 5.43 -3.88
CA ARG A 27 -2.95 5.48 -3.92
C ARG A 27 -2.47 6.81 -3.38
N MET A 28 -1.42 6.78 -2.57
CA MET A 28 -0.69 7.98 -2.15
C MET A 28 0.81 7.67 -2.09
N ASN A 29 1.67 8.57 -2.58
CA ASN A 29 3.13 8.40 -2.56
C ASN A 29 3.62 7.05 -3.13
N ARG A 30 2.99 6.58 -4.22
CA ARG A 30 3.24 5.27 -4.83
C ARG A 30 2.95 4.07 -3.92
N VAL A 31 2.05 4.23 -2.97
CA VAL A 31 1.56 3.16 -2.10
C VAL A 31 0.08 3.00 -2.34
N GLU A 32 -0.34 1.81 -2.76
CA GLU A 32 -1.73 1.43 -2.91
C GLU A 32 -2.26 0.92 -1.57
N PHE A 33 -3.40 1.46 -1.16
CA PHE A 33 -4.13 1.07 0.03
C PHE A 33 -5.42 0.39 -0.41
N THR A 34 -5.59 -0.87 -0.01
CA THR A 34 -6.84 -1.62 -0.21
C THR A 34 -7.17 -2.37 1.07
N LEU A 35 -8.46 -2.52 1.36
CA LEU A 35 -8.95 -3.21 2.55
C LEU A 35 -9.86 -4.36 2.11
N SER A 36 -9.50 -5.58 2.46
CA SER A 36 -10.27 -6.78 2.10
C SER A 36 -10.11 -7.85 3.16
N ASN A 37 -11.22 -8.44 3.60
CA ASN A 37 -11.25 -9.51 4.61
C ASN A 37 -10.42 -9.17 5.87
N ASP A 38 -10.61 -7.98 6.44
CA ASP A 38 -9.86 -7.48 7.60
C ASP A 38 -8.34 -7.40 7.40
N ILE A 39 -7.88 -7.35 6.15
CA ILE A 39 -6.47 -7.12 5.81
C ILE A 39 -6.36 -5.80 5.04
N LEU A 40 -5.65 -4.85 5.64
CA LEU A 40 -5.18 -3.65 4.98
C LEU A 40 -3.88 -3.98 4.23
N SER A 41 -3.97 -4.01 2.90
CA SER A 41 -2.79 -4.09 2.05
C SER A 41 -2.22 -2.70 1.80
N CYS A 42 -0.96 -2.51 2.21
CA CYS A 42 -0.14 -1.33 1.97
C CYS A 42 0.95 -1.69 0.95
N ALA A 43 0.61 -1.65 -0.34
CA ALA A 43 1.46 -2.14 -1.42
C ALA A 43 2.24 -1.01 -2.09
N ALA A 44 3.57 -1.03 -1.98
CA ALA A 44 4.43 -0.12 -2.71
C ALA A 44 4.46 -0.50 -4.20
N VAL A 45 4.09 0.44 -5.08
CA VAL A 45 4.21 0.26 -6.53
C VAL A 45 5.66 0.44 -6.94
N SER A 46 6.28 -0.66 -7.40
CA SER A 46 7.70 -0.68 -7.70
C SER A 46 8.06 0.28 -8.82
N GLU A 47 9.18 0.97 -8.65
CA GLU A 47 9.79 1.75 -9.74
C GLU A 47 10.68 0.89 -10.65
N TRP A 48 10.98 -0.32 -10.19
CA TRP A 48 11.90 -1.23 -10.86
C TRP A 48 11.13 -2.30 -11.61
N GLN A 49 11.70 -2.74 -12.73
CA GLN A 49 11.25 -4.00 -13.32
C GLN A 49 11.56 -5.17 -12.36
N PRO A 50 10.75 -6.24 -12.36
CA PRO A 50 10.92 -7.36 -11.43
C PRO A 50 12.34 -7.93 -11.37
N GLU A 51 13.02 -8.07 -12.51
CA GLU A 51 14.40 -8.55 -12.64
C GLU A 51 15.45 -7.63 -12.01
N ASN A 52 15.10 -6.37 -11.76
CA ASN A 52 15.96 -5.36 -11.17
C ASN A 52 15.64 -5.08 -9.69
N LEU A 53 14.67 -5.79 -9.10
CA LEU A 53 14.30 -5.61 -7.69
C LEU A 53 15.19 -6.44 -6.77
N THR A 54 16.32 -5.84 -6.36
CA THR A 54 17.18 -6.37 -5.30
C THR A 54 16.51 -6.27 -3.93
N ASP A 55 17.02 -7.00 -2.94
CA ASP A 55 16.47 -6.97 -1.58
C ASP A 55 16.57 -5.57 -0.95
N ASP A 56 17.69 -4.85 -1.12
CA ASP A 56 17.83 -3.47 -0.64
C ASP A 56 16.80 -2.52 -1.25
N ARG A 57 16.50 -2.70 -2.55
CA ARG A 57 15.47 -1.90 -3.23
C ARG A 57 14.09 -2.27 -2.70
N ALA A 58 13.79 -3.56 -2.56
CA ALA A 58 12.53 -4.02 -1.99
C ALA A 58 12.32 -3.48 -0.57
N LEU A 59 13.35 -3.53 0.29
CA LEU A 59 13.31 -2.97 1.64
C LEU A 59 13.06 -1.46 1.61
N ALA A 60 13.70 -0.71 0.70
CA ALA A 60 13.45 0.72 0.57
C ALA A 60 11.99 1.03 0.16
N GLU A 61 11.39 0.20 -0.71
CA GLU A 61 9.99 0.35 -1.11
C GLU A 61 9.01 -0.04 0.00
N ILE A 62 9.30 -1.09 0.78
CA ILE A 62 8.55 -1.46 1.99
C ILE A 62 8.62 -0.33 3.02
N ASN A 63 9.80 0.23 3.25
CA ASN A 63 9.98 1.36 4.17
C ASN A 63 9.16 2.58 3.73
N ARG A 64 9.03 2.84 2.42
CA ARG A 64 8.14 3.88 1.88
C ARG A 64 6.67 3.59 2.18
N ALA A 65 6.22 2.34 2.02
CA ALA A 65 4.86 1.93 2.36
C ALA A 65 4.57 2.12 3.85
N GLN A 66 5.45 1.63 4.71
CA GLN A 66 5.36 1.79 6.16
C GLN A 66 5.33 3.25 6.58
N TYR A 67 6.25 4.07 6.06
CA TYR A 67 6.29 5.50 6.36
C TYR A 67 4.99 6.20 5.94
N THR A 68 4.49 5.92 4.74
CA THR A 68 3.26 6.54 4.22
C THR A 68 2.04 6.12 5.05
N HIS A 69 1.93 4.83 5.37
CA HIS A 69 0.91 4.28 6.25
C HIS A 69 0.94 4.94 7.64
N THR A 70 2.10 4.98 8.30
CA THR A 70 2.25 5.58 9.63
C THR A 70 1.84 7.06 9.61
N ARG A 71 2.26 7.81 8.60
CA ARG A 71 1.88 9.22 8.44
C ARG A 71 0.37 9.40 8.30
N LEU A 72 -0.32 8.53 7.55
CA LEU A 72 -1.79 8.54 7.44
C LEU A 72 -2.45 8.27 8.78
N ALA A 73 -2.05 7.19 9.45
CA ALA A 73 -2.59 6.78 10.74
C ALA A 73 -2.42 7.86 11.83
N GLU A 74 -1.31 8.59 11.82
CA GLU A 74 -1.04 9.67 12.78
C GLU A 74 -1.84 10.95 12.52
N GLN A 75 -2.19 11.23 11.26
CA GLN A 75 -2.75 12.54 10.85
C GLN A 75 -4.21 12.48 10.38
N SER A 76 -4.77 11.29 10.19
CA SER A 76 -6.17 11.10 9.78
C SER A 76 -6.87 10.13 10.74
N ALA A 77 -7.70 10.69 11.62
CA ALA A 77 -8.53 9.91 12.53
C ALA A 77 -9.55 9.03 11.78
N ASP A 78 -10.06 9.52 10.63
CA ASP A 78 -10.98 8.77 9.78
C ASP A 78 -10.31 7.54 9.17
N TYR A 79 -9.08 7.70 8.67
CA TYR A 79 -8.28 6.58 8.19
C TYR A 79 -8.01 5.56 9.29
N LEU A 80 -7.58 6.01 10.47
CA LEU A 80 -7.32 5.13 11.61
C LEU A 80 -8.57 4.35 12.02
N THR A 81 -9.73 5.00 11.99
CA THR A 81 -11.02 4.37 12.28
C THR A 81 -11.38 3.31 11.23
N ALA A 82 -11.16 3.62 9.95
CA ALA A 82 -11.44 2.71 8.84
C ALA A 82 -10.63 1.40 8.92
N ILE A 83 -9.40 1.45 9.45
CA ILE A 83 -8.49 0.30 9.49
C ILE A 83 -8.37 -0.34 10.89
N ALA A 84 -9.17 0.09 11.87
CA ALA A 84 -8.95 -0.20 13.29
C ALA A 84 -8.92 -1.71 13.64
N ALA A 85 -9.64 -2.55 12.90
CA ALA A 85 -9.68 -4.00 13.10
C ALA A 85 -8.80 -4.77 12.11
N ALA A 86 -8.11 -4.08 11.21
CA ALA A 86 -7.41 -4.72 10.10
C ALA A 86 -6.00 -5.16 10.49
N GLU A 87 -5.62 -6.36 10.06
CA GLU A 87 -4.22 -6.77 9.96
C GLU A 87 -3.54 -5.99 8.83
N ILE A 88 -2.29 -5.58 9.02
CA ILE A 88 -1.57 -4.74 8.05
C ILE A 88 -0.53 -5.58 7.33
N ARG A 89 -0.63 -5.64 5.99
CA ARG A 89 0.35 -6.31 5.14
C ARG A 89 1.09 -5.31 4.28
N TYR A 90 2.41 -5.32 4.38
CA TYR A 90 3.28 -4.53 3.51
C TYR A 90 3.85 -5.38 2.40
N SER A 91 3.73 -4.91 1.16
CA SER A 91 4.25 -5.60 -0.02
C SER A 91 4.83 -4.65 -1.05
N VAL A 92 5.59 -5.21 -1.97
CA VAL A 92 6.03 -4.54 -3.20
C VAL A 92 5.30 -5.21 -4.36
N ILE A 93 4.66 -4.39 -5.20
CA ILE A 93 3.93 -4.86 -6.37
C ILE A 93 4.53 -4.24 -7.64
N TYR A 94 4.42 -4.94 -8.76
CA TYR A 94 4.71 -4.41 -10.07
C TYR A 94 3.43 -4.27 -10.88
N ASN A 95 3.14 -3.05 -11.35
CA ASN A 95 2.00 -2.79 -12.22
C ASN A 95 2.46 -2.87 -13.68
N TYR A 96 1.88 -3.81 -14.43
CA TYR A 96 2.19 -4.07 -15.84
C TYR A 96 1.13 -3.48 -16.80
N GLY A 97 0.36 -2.50 -16.33
CA GLY A 97 -0.62 -1.75 -17.11
C GLY A 97 -2.02 -2.37 -17.14
N MET A 98 -2.13 -3.69 -17.17
CA MET A 98 -3.42 -4.41 -17.13
C MET A 98 -3.77 -4.96 -15.74
N GLY A 99 -2.82 -4.92 -14.81
CA GLY A 99 -2.96 -5.43 -13.46
C GLY A 99 -1.67 -5.26 -12.68
N SER A 100 -1.62 -5.87 -11.50
CA SER A 100 -0.43 -5.91 -10.66
C SER A 100 -0.08 -7.34 -10.26
N VAL A 101 1.21 -7.58 -10.02
CA VAL A 101 1.71 -8.81 -9.39
C VAL A 101 2.47 -8.44 -8.13
N GLU A 102 2.34 -9.25 -7.08
CA GLU A 102 3.20 -9.13 -5.90
C GLU A 102 4.61 -9.65 -6.24
N LEU A 103 5.62 -8.83 -5.94
CA LEU A 103 7.03 -9.19 -6.10
C LEU A 103 7.63 -9.74 -4.81
N CYS A 104 7.22 -9.16 -3.68
CA CYS A 104 7.54 -9.63 -2.34
C CYS A 104 6.62 -9.01 -1.29
N HIS A 105 6.57 -9.58 -0.10
CA HIS A 105 5.94 -9.00 1.07
C HIS A 105 6.81 -9.16 2.31
N LEU A 106 6.51 -8.36 3.33
CA LEU A 106 7.17 -8.46 4.63
C LEU A 106 6.35 -9.40 5.52
N ASP A 107 7.00 -10.45 6.03
CA ASP A 107 6.43 -11.35 7.03
C ASP A 107 7.44 -11.53 8.18
N ASN A 108 7.02 -11.19 9.40
CA ASN A 108 7.85 -11.28 10.61
C ASN A 108 9.26 -10.66 10.43
N GLY A 109 9.35 -9.53 9.71
CA GLY A 109 10.60 -8.81 9.44
C GLY A 109 11.44 -9.38 8.29
N ASN A 110 10.99 -10.46 7.64
CA ASN A 110 11.68 -11.08 6.52
C ASN A 110 10.98 -10.75 5.20
N LEU A 111 11.76 -10.54 4.15
CA LEU A 111 11.23 -10.43 2.79
C LEU A 111 10.91 -11.82 2.24
N ILE A 112 9.65 -12.05 1.95
CA ILE A 112 9.15 -13.29 1.34
C ILE A 112 8.80 -13.00 -0.12
N ARG A 113 9.30 -13.85 -1.03
CA ARG A 113 8.99 -13.77 -2.47
C ARG A 113 7.97 -14.85 -2.81
N PRO A 114 6.87 -14.51 -3.53
CA PRO A 114 5.92 -15.50 -3.98
C PRO A 114 6.61 -16.46 -4.96
N VAL A 115 6.26 -17.75 -4.86
CA VAL A 115 6.68 -18.76 -5.82
C VAL A 115 5.79 -18.58 -7.05
N VAL A 116 6.38 -18.11 -8.14
CA VAL A 116 5.77 -18.00 -9.47
C VAL A 116 5.86 -19.31 -10.23
#